data_AF-A0A6N4VBT5-F1
#
_entry.id   AF-A0A6N4VBT5-F1
#
_cell.length_a   1.000
_cell.length_b   1.000
_cell.length_c   1.000
_cell.angle_alpha   90.00
_cell.angle_beta   90.00
_cell.angle_gamma   90.00
#
_symmetry.space_group_name_H-M   'P 1'
#
loop_
_entity.id
_entity.type
_entity.pdbx_description
1 polymer ?
#
loop_
_entity_poly.entity_id
_entity_poly.type
_entity_poly.pdbx_seq_one_letter_code
_entity_poly.pdbx_strand_id
1 'polypeptide(L)'
;MRTVGFRWSCDKHLRDAVTDFAADSRRANPWADNLYRQARSRGRDHQHAVRILARAWLYVIWHCWQDNTAYDPHRHGALQAHLRAQQPAA
;
A
#
# COMPACT_ATOMS: atom_id res chain seq x y z
N MET A 1 29.34 -16.18 -6.16
CA MET A 1 29.05 -15.28 -5.01
C MET A 1 28.14 -14.17 -5.52
N ARG A 2 26.88 -14.10 -5.09
CA ARG A 2 25.95 -13.01 -5.48
C ARG A 2 26.10 -11.87 -4.47
N THR A 3 26.89 -10.86 -4.82
CA THR A 3 27.07 -9.67 -4.00
C THR A 3 25.86 -8.76 -4.20
N VAL A 4 25.08 -8.51 -3.15
CA VAL A 4 24.05 -7.47 -3.17
C VAL A 4 24.77 -6.13 -2.98
N GLY A 5 25.05 -5.45 -4.08
CA GLY A 5 25.54 -4.07 -4.03
C GLY A 5 24.51 -3.18 -3.33
N PHE A 6 24.95 -2.30 -2.43
CA PHE A 6 24.09 -1.26 -1.87
C PHE A 6 23.41 -0.49 -3.01
N ARG A 7 22.07 -0.38 -2.96
CA ARG A 7 21.30 0.34 -3.98
C ARG A 7 21.48 1.86 -3.79
N TRP A 8 22.54 2.40 -4.36
CA TRP A 8 22.85 3.83 -4.33
C TRP A 8 21.84 4.71 -5.09
N SER A 9 21.10 4.15 -6.06
CA SER A 9 20.23 4.91 -6.97
C SER A 9 18.75 4.97 -6.56
N CYS A 10 18.40 4.72 -5.30
CA CYS A 10 17.01 4.96 -4.89
C CYS A 10 16.73 6.45 -4.77
N ASP A 11 15.70 6.90 -5.50
CA ASP A 11 15.08 8.20 -5.26
C ASP A 11 14.51 8.25 -3.84
N LYS A 12 15.09 9.12 -3.01
CA LYS A 12 14.71 9.28 -1.62
C LYS A 12 13.43 10.09 -1.49
N HIS A 13 13.26 11.11 -2.32
CA HIS A 13 12.07 11.96 -2.32
C HIS A 13 10.83 11.17 -2.69
N LEU A 14 10.92 10.33 -3.72
CA LEU A 14 9.82 9.45 -4.10
C LEU A 14 9.48 8.49 -2.96
N ARG A 15 10.48 7.88 -2.33
CA ARG A 15 10.23 6.95 -1.22
C ARG A 15 9.50 7.65 -0.07
N ASP A 16 9.96 8.83 0.32
CA ASP A 16 9.40 9.56 1.46
C ASP A 16 7.96 10.00 1.12
N ALA A 17 7.74 10.59 -0.06
CA ALA A 17 6.41 10.99 -0.52
C ALA A 17 5.40 9.81 -0.55
N VAL A 18 5.82 8.64 -1.05
CA VAL A 18 4.97 7.45 -1.09
C VAL A 18 4.69 6.91 0.32
N THR A 19 5.67 7.00 1.22
CA THR A 19 5.51 6.55 2.61
C THR A 19 4.54 7.46 3.36
N ASP A 20 4.63 8.77 3.16
CA ASP A 20 3.71 9.76 3.74
C ASP A 20 2.29 9.58 3.19
N PHE A 21 2.15 9.45 1.86
CA PHE A 21 0.86 9.12 1.23
C PHE A 21 0.25 7.84 1.81
N ALA A 22 1.05 6.78 1.94
CA ALA A 22 0.58 5.51 2.50
C ALA A 22 0.15 5.67 3.97
N ALA A 23 0.91 6.41 4.78
CA ALA A 23 0.57 6.66 6.18
C ALA A 23 -0.75 7.44 6.35
N ASP A 24 -1.07 8.32 5.41
CA ASP A 24 -2.32 9.09 5.42
C ASP A 24 -3.50 8.30 4.84
N SER A 25 -3.26 7.51 3.80
CA SER A 25 -4.28 6.70 3.12
C SER A 25 -5.04 5.74 4.04
N ARG A 26 -4.43 5.29 5.13
CA ARG A 26 -5.07 4.42 6.14
C ARG A 26 -6.31 5.06 6.77
N ARG A 27 -6.39 6.40 6.83
CA ARG A 27 -7.56 7.10 7.40
C ARG A 27 -8.72 7.17 6.41
N ALA A 28 -8.42 7.20 5.11
CA ALA A 28 -9.41 7.35 4.05
C ALA A 28 -9.88 6.00 3.46
N ASN A 29 -9.05 4.95 3.54
CA ASN A 29 -9.32 3.68 2.89
C ASN A 29 -9.31 2.51 3.91
N PRO A 30 -10.43 1.79 4.09
CA PRO A 30 -10.53 0.71 5.08
C PRO A 30 -9.61 -0.48 4.77
N TRP A 31 -9.36 -0.78 3.49
CA TRP A 31 -8.40 -1.82 3.10
C TRP A 31 -6.97 -1.44 3.50
N ALA A 32 -6.60 -0.16 3.35
CA ALA A 32 -5.28 0.33 3.74
C ALA A 32 -5.08 0.26 5.26
N ASP A 33 -6.10 0.62 6.05
CA ASP A 33 -6.07 0.45 7.51
C ASP A 33 -5.93 -1.02 7.90
N ASN A 34 -6.71 -1.91 7.27
CA ASN A 34 -6.65 -3.33 7.55
C ASN A 34 -5.26 -3.92 7.27
N LEU A 35 -4.66 -3.59 6.13
CA LEU A 35 -3.32 -4.04 5.76
C LEU A 35 -2.26 -3.52 6.75
N TYR A 36 -2.37 -2.26 7.15
CA TYR A 36 -1.52 -1.67 8.18
C TYR A 36 -1.66 -2.40 9.53
N ARG A 37 -2.90 -2.63 10.00
CA ARG A 37 -3.18 -3.35 11.25
C ARG A 37 -2.69 -4.79 11.22
N GLN A 38 -2.85 -5.49 10.10
CA GLN A 38 -2.29 -6.85 9.93
C GLN A 38 -0.77 -6.84 10.01
N ALA A 39 -0.09 -5.84 9.45
CA ALA A 39 1.36 -5.73 9.58
C ALA A 39 1.78 -5.46 11.04
N ARG A 40 1.04 -4.61 11.76
CA ARG A 40 1.27 -4.34 13.19
C ARG A 40 1.01 -5.56 14.07
N SER A 41 -0.06 -6.33 13.80
CA SER A 41 -0.37 -7.55 14.57
C SER A 41 0.68 -8.64 14.39
N ARG A 42 1.38 -8.68 13.25
CA ARG A 42 2.55 -9.53 13.01
C ARG A 42 3.83 -9.04 13.72
N GLY A 43 3.73 -8.02 14.57
CA GLY A 43 4.86 -7.46 15.33
C GLY A 43 5.81 -6.60 14.51
N ARG A 44 5.38 -6.07 13.36
CA ARG A 44 6.23 -5.18 12.55
C ARG A 44 6.14 -3.75 13.08
N ASP A 45 7.27 -3.07 13.13
CA ASP A 45 7.30 -1.66 13.55
C ASP A 45 6.46 -0.76 12.62
N HIS A 46 6.03 0.40 13.11
CA HIS A 46 5.23 1.37 12.36
C HIS A 46 5.86 1.70 11.00
N GLN A 47 7.15 2.05 10.96
CA GLN A 47 7.83 2.39 9.70
C GLN A 47 7.82 1.22 8.72
N HIS A 48 8.00 -0.01 9.22
CA HIS A 48 7.97 -1.21 8.40
C HIS A 48 6.55 -1.49 7.88
N ALA A 49 5.53 -1.34 8.72
CA ALA A 49 4.13 -1.51 8.34
C ALA A 49 3.70 -0.51 7.26
N VAL A 50 4.08 0.77 7.40
CA VAL A 50 3.81 1.79 6.38
C VAL A 50 4.53 1.46 5.07
N ARG A 51 5.78 0.98 5.11
CA ARG A 51 6.51 0.56 3.90
C ARG A 51 5.87 -0.63 3.18
N ILE A 52 5.27 -1.56 3.91
CA ILE A 52 4.50 -2.66 3.31
C ILE A 52 3.27 -2.10 2.58
N LEU A 53 2.55 -1.16 3.20
CA LEU A 53 1.40 -0.49 2.61
C LEU A 53 1.79 0.36 1.39
N ALA A 54 2.86 1.14 1.49
CA ALA A 54 3.46 1.93 0.42
C ALA A 54 3.77 1.06 -0.81
N ARG A 55 4.33 -0.14 -0.61
CA ARG A 55 4.57 -1.09 -1.70
C ARG A 55 3.27 -1.48 -2.40
N ALA A 56 2.19 -1.75 -1.65
CA ALA A 56 0.91 -2.11 -2.23
C ALA A 56 0.31 -0.96 -3.04
N TRP A 57 0.38 0.27 -2.53
CA TRP A 57 -0.07 1.47 -3.25
C TRP A 57 0.74 1.75 -4.51
N LEU A 58 2.07 1.52 -4.49
CA LEU A 58 2.90 1.68 -5.68
C LEU A 58 2.44 0.80 -6.84
N TYR A 59 2.00 -0.44 -6.57
CA TYR A 59 1.44 -1.29 -7.61
C TYR A 59 0.17 -0.68 -8.21
N VAL A 60 -0.73 -0.15 -7.38
CA VAL A 60 -1.97 0.49 -7.86
C VAL A 60 -1.67 1.73 -8.68
N ILE A 61 -0.83 2.64 -8.16
CA ILE A 61 -0.44 3.87 -8.85
C ILE A 61 0.25 3.56 -10.18
N TRP A 62 1.12 2.54 -10.20
CA TRP A 62 1.79 2.11 -11.41
C TRP A 62 0.81 1.62 -12.48
N HIS A 63 -0.18 0.79 -12.12
CA HIS A 63 -1.21 0.37 -13.09
C HIS A 63 -2.06 1.54 -13.57
N CYS A 64 -2.52 2.41 -12.66
CA CYS A 64 -3.24 3.63 -13.03
C CYS A 64 -2.46 4.50 -14.01
N TRP A 65 -1.14 4.60 -13.82
CA TRP A 65 -0.26 5.35 -14.71
C TRP A 65 -0.07 4.67 -16.06
N GLN A 66 0.16 3.35 -16.09
CA GLN A 66 0.33 2.60 -17.34
C GLN A 66 -0.95 2.58 -18.19
N ASP A 67 -2.10 2.38 -17.54
CA ASP A 67 -3.42 2.35 -18.20
C ASP A 67 -4.01 3.75 -18.43
N ASN A 68 -3.26 4.80 -18.08
CA ASN A 68 -3.67 6.21 -18.14
C ASN A 68 -5.09 6.46 -17.60
N THR A 69 -5.40 5.80 -16.48
CA THR A 69 -6.73 5.77 -15.88
C THR A 69 -6.65 6.28 -14.46
N ALA A 70 -7.58 7.19 -14.10
CA ALA A 70 -7.69 7.68 -12.74
C ALA A 70 -8.02 6.55 -11.74
N TYR A 71 -7.56 6.69 -10.50
CA TYR A 71 -7.85 5.72 -9.46
C TYR A 71 -9.36 5.63 -9.20
N ASP A 72 -9.92 4.42 -9.35
CA ASP A 72 -11.32 4.11 -9.09
C ASP A 72 -11.41 3.03 -7.97
N PRO A 73 -12.00 3.36 -6.79
CA PRO A 73 -12.21 2.41 -5.71
C PRO A 73 -13.01 1.15 -6.10
N HIS A 74 -13.89 1.23 -7.11
CA HIS A 74 -14.69 0.10 -7.56
C HIS A 74 -13.85 -0.93 -8.34
N ARG A 75 -12.81 -0.48 -9.03
CA ARG A 75 -11.89 -1.35 -9.79
C ARG A 75 -10.79 -1.93 -8.92
N HIS A 76 -10.64 -1.43 -7.69
CA HIS A 76 -9.66 -1.93 -6.74
C HIS A 76 -10.13 -3.26 -6.12
N GLY A 77 -9.79 -4.38 -6.76
CA GLY A 77 -10.24 -5.72 -6.36
C GLY A 77 -9.94 -6.09 -4.89
N ALA A 78 -8.78 -5.70 -4.36
CA ALA A 78 -8.44 -5.99 -2.96
C ALA A 78 -9.31 -5.20 -1.97
N LEU A 79 -9.64 -3.94 -2.29
CA LEU A 79 -10.61 -3.15 -1.52
C LEU A 79 -12.01 -3.77 -1.61
N GLN A 80 -12.46 -4.16 -2.81
CA GLN A 80 -13.77 -4.78 -2.99
C GLN A 80 -13.90 -6.11 -2.24
N ALA A 81 -12.86 -6.96 -2.27
CA ALA A 81 -12.81 -8.18 -1.50
C ALA A 81 -12.87 -7.90 0.02
N HIS A 82 -12.18 -6.87 0.48
CA HIS A 82 -12.21 -6.46 1.88
C HIS A 82 -13.60 -5.96 2.31
N LEU A 83 -14.24 -5.11 1.50
CA LEU A 83 -15.58 -4.59 1.77
C LEU A 83 -16.62 -5.72 1.79
N ARG A 84 -16.55 -6.67 0.85
CA ARG A 84 -17.43 -7.85 0.84
C ARG A 84 -17.26 -8.72 2.08
N ALA A 85 -16.02 -8.91 2.53
CA ALA A 85 -15.75 -9.66 3.76
C ALA A 85 -16.24 -8.94 5.04
N GLN A 86 -16.42 -7.62 4.97
CA GLN A 86 -16.95 -6.81 6.08
C GLN A 86 -18.47 -6.70 6.08
N GLN A 87 -19.15 -7.03 4.98
CA GLN A 87 -20.61 -7.07 4.96
C GLN A 87 -21.09 -8.30 5.74
N PRO A 88 -21.82 -8.12 6.86
CA PRO A 88 -22.42 -9.25 7.56
C PRO A 88 -23.46 -9.91 6.64
N ALA A 89 -23.45 -11.24 6.60
CA ALA A 89 -24.52 -11.99 5.97
C ALA A 89 -25.84 -11.64 6.69
N ALA A 90 -26.79 -11.10 5.94
CA ALA A 90 -28.14 -10.81 6.40
C ALA A 90 -28.91 -12.11 6.67
#